data_AF-A0A961U8B5-F1
#
_entry.id   AF-A0A961U8B5-F1
#
_cell.length_a   1.000
_cell.length_b   1.000
_cell.length_c   1.000
_cell.angle_alpha   90.00
_cell.angle_beta   90.00
_cell.angle_gamma   90.00
#
_symmetry.space_group_name_H-M   'P 1'
#
loop_
_entity.id
_entity.type
_entity.pdbx_description
1 polymer ?
#
loop_
_entity_poly.entity_id
_entity_poly.type
_entity_poly.pdbx_seq_one_letter_code
_entity_poly.pdbx_strand_id
1 'polypeptide(L)'
;MVQLNLPKNSRMTEGKAWPKPAGAANTREYRIYRWNPDDGANPRVDTYHVDTDDCGPMVLDGLIWIKNNVDPTLTFRRSCREGICGSCAMNIDGMNTLACTRGMDEISGPVKIYPLPHMPVVKDLVPDLTRFYAQLASIEPWLQTASPTPEREWKQSHEDREKLDGLYECILCACCSTSCPSYWWNGDRYLGPAILLQAYRWLIDSRDEATGERLDNLEDPFRLYRC
;
A
#
# COMPACT_ATOMS: atom_id res chain seq x y z
N MET A 1 23.34 -17.05 -16.53
CA MET A 1 22.24 -16.90 -15.56
C MET A 1 22.79 -16.21 -14.33
N VAL A 2 22.38 -14.97 -14.05
CA VAL A 2 22.76 -14.27 -12.82
C VAL A 2 22.01 -14.95 -11.68
N GLN A 3 22.72 -15.70 -10.84
CA GLN A 3 22.17 -16.23 -9.61
C GLN A 3 22.07 -15.07 -8.62
N LEU A 4 20.90 -14.43 -8.56
CA LEU A 4 20.61 -13.44 -7.53
C LEU A 4 20.55 -14.19 -6.19
N ASN A 5 21.66 -14.21 -5.47
CA ASN A 5 21.70 -14.71 -4.11
C ASN A 5 20.90 -13.75 -3.23
N LEU A 6 19.59 -14.00 -3.10
CA LEU A 6 18.78 -13.37 -2.07
C LEU A 6 19.49 -13.56 -0.73
N PRO A 7 19.48 -12.55 0.17
CA PRO A 7 19.98 -12.71 1.52
C PRO A 7 19.43 -14.00 2.14
N LYS A 8 20.23 -14.66 2.99
CA LYS A 8 19.88 -15.97 3.59
C LYS A 8 18.49 -15.97 4.22
N ASN A 9 18.05 -14.82 4.73
CA ASN A 9 16.78 -14.61 5.42
C ASN A 9 15.62 -14.16 4.51
N SER A 10 15.82 -14.15 3.19
CA SER A 10 14.85 -13.64 2.21
C SER A 10 14.27 -14.74 1.32
N ARG A 11 14.56 -16.02 1.61
CA ARG A 11 14.00 -17.16 0.87
C ARG A 11 12.69 -17.60 1.52
N MET A 12 11.59 -17.44 0.78
CA MET A 12 10.29 -17.96 1.19
C MET A 12 10.28 -19.48 1.16
N THR A 13 9.80 -20.11 2.23
CA THR A 13 9.59 -21.57 2.29
C THR A 13 8.11 -21.92 2.21
N GLU A 14 7.80 -23.19 1.98
CA GLU A 14 6.46 -23.70 2.20
C GLU A 14 6.14 -23.66 3.71
N GLY A 15 4.93 -23.22 4.04
CA GLY A 15 4.48 -23.04 5.41
C GLY A 15 3.44 -24.08 5.83
N LYS A 16 2.64 -23.73 6.82
CA LYS A 16 1.59 -24.60 7.36
C LYS A 16 0.39 -24.63 6.40
N ALA A 17 -0.10 -25.82 6.08
CA ALA A 17 -1.40 -26.01 5.46
C ALA A 17 -2.48 -26.27 6.54
N TRP A 18 -3.45 -25.38 6.64
CA TRP A 18 -4.58 -25.52 7.56
C TRP A 18 -5.69 -26.37 6.93
N PRO A 19 -6.35 -27.23 7.74
CA PRO A 19 -7.42 -28.08 7.23
C PRO A 19 -8.58 -27.24 6.71
N LYS A 20 -9.35 -27.81 5.78
CA LYS A 20 -10.61 -27.21 5.32
C LYS A 20 -11.61 -27.12 6.48
N PRO A 21 -12.45 -26.06 6.56
CA PRO A 21 -13.48 -25.97 7.58
C PRO A 21 -14.43 -27.16 7.49
N ALA A 22 -14.74 -27.78 8.62
CA ALA A 22 -15.57 -28.98 8.66
C ALA A 22 -17.00 -28.63 8.22
N GLY A 23 -17.52 -29.36 7.22
CA GLY A 23 -18.89 -29.16 6.71
C GLY A 23 -19.05 -28.05 5.65
N ALA A 24 -17.99 -27.30 5.33
CA ALA A 24 -18.05 -26.28 4.29
C ALA A 24 -18.22 -26.90 2.89
N ALA A 25 -19.28 -26.50 2.19
CA ALA A 25 -19.54 -26.93 0.82
C ALA A 25 -18.70 -26.11 -0.18
N ASN A 26 -18.63 -24.79 0.04
CA ASN A 26 -17.92 -23.85 -0.81
C ASN A 26 -16.69 -23.30 -0.08
N THR A 27 -15.50 -23.63 -0.58
CA THR A 27 -14.26 -23.17 0.05
C THR A 27 -13.37 -22.40 -0.90
N ARG A 28 -12.73 -21.36 -0.37
CA ARG A 28 -11.73 -20.55 -1.07
C ARG A 28 -10.35 -20.78 -0.47
N GLU A 29 -9.41 -21.21 -1.31
CA GLU A 29 -8.00 -21.37 -0.90
C GLU A 29 -7.30 -20.01 -0.87
N TYR A 30 -6.61 -19.75 0.23
CA TYR A 30 -5.77 -18.57 0.47
C TYR A 30 -4.33 -19.02 0.69
N ARG A 31 -3.38 -18.37 0.03
CA ARG A 31 -1.93 -18.58 0.23
C ARG A 31 -1.31 -17.29 0.71
N ILE A 32 -0.96 -17.23 1.99
CA ILE A 32 -0.64 -15.97 2.65
C ILE A 32 0.82 -15.98 3.10
N TYR A 33 1.54 -14.92 2.75
CA TYR A 33 2.86 -14.63 3.30
C TYR A 33 2.79 -14.53 4.83
N ARG A 34 3.66 -15.26 5.51
CA ARG A 34 3.81 -15.26 6.96
C ARG A 34 5.26 -15.02 7.34
N TRP A 35 5.47 -14.14 8.30
CA TRP A 35 6.77 -13.91 8.91
C TRP A 35 6.61 -13.29 10.29
N ASN A 36 7.37 -13.80 11.26
CA ASN A 36 7.36 -13.32 12.62
C ASN A 36 8.77 -12.87 13.02
N PRO A 37 8.98 -11.61 13.44
CA PRO A 37 10.31 -11.14 13.83
C PRO A 37 10.87 -11.89 15.06
N ASP A 38 10.01 -12.50 15.87
CA ASP A 38 10.37 -13.04 17.18
C ASP A 38 10.92 -14.48 17.14
N ASP A 39 10.76 -15.21 16.02
CA ASP A 39 11.12 -16.65 15.95
C ASP A 39 12.43 -16.92 15.19
N GLY A 40 13.02 -15.89 14.57
CA GLY A 40 14.26 -16.01 13.79
C GLY A 40 14.14 -16.87 12.52
N ALA A 41 12.92 -17.25 12.11
CA ALA A 41 12.69 -18.07 10.93
C ALA A 41 12.61 -17.21 9.65
N ASN A 42 12.82 -17.89 8.52
CA ASN A 42 12.57 -17.29 7.22
C ASN A 42 11.06 -17.11 6.99
N PRO A 43 10.68 -16.16 6.11
CA PRO A 43 9.30 -16.06 5.67
C PRO A 43 8.81 -17.36 5.03
N ARG A 44 7.51 -17.59 5.11
CA ARG A 44 6.86 -18.76 4.54
C ARG A 44 5.51 -18.41 3.93
N VAL A 45 4.92 -19.35 3.21
CA VAL A 45 3.56 -19.22 2.70
C VAL A 45 2.67 -20.27 3.37
N ASP A 46 1.76 -19.81 4.22
CA ASP A 46 0.76 -20.68 4.85
C ASP A 46 -0.48 -20.77 3.94
N THR A 47 -1.11 -21.95 3.90
CA THR A 47 -2.33 -22.21 3.12
C THR A 47 -3.53 -22.31 4.05
N TYR A 48 -4.58 -21.53 3.75
CA TYR A 48 -5.84 -21.50 4.47
C TYR A 48 -7.00 -21.81 3.54
N HIS A 49 -8.12 -22.22 4.12
CA HIS A 49 -9.36 -22.47 3.42
C HIS A 49 -10.48 -21.72 4.13
N VAL A 50 -11.13 -20.81 3.42
CA VAL A 50 -12.25 -19.98 3.93
C VAL A 50 -13.55 -20.57 3.43
N ASP A 51 -14.51 -20.76 4.32
CA ASP A 51 -15.90 -21.08 3.94
C ASP A 51 -16.55 -19.81 3.37
N THR A 52 -16.90 -19.82 2.10
CA THR A 52 -17.49 -18.64 1.44
C THR A 52 -18.98 -18.48 1.74
N ASP A 53 -19.65 -19.51 2.26
CA ASP A 53 -21.05 -19.40 2.67
C ASP A 53 -21.19 -18.66 4.02
N ASP A 54 -20.12 -18.60 4.81
CA ASP A 54 -20.01 -17.89 6.11
C ASP A 54 -19.03 -16.69 6.05
N CYS A 55 -18.69 -16.21 4.86
CA CYS A 55 -17.74 -15.11 4.68
C CYS A 55 -18.26 -14.05 3.70
N GLY A 56 -17.97 -12.77 3.99
CA GLY A 56 -18.21 -11.69 3.04
C GLY A 56 -17.39 -11.85 1.75
N PRO A 57 -17.73 -11.13 0.67
CA PRO A 57 -17.18 -11.39 -0.66
C PRO A 57 -15.76 -10.86 -0.88
N MET A 58 -15.29 -9.92 -0.05
CA MET A 58 -14.02 -9.24 -0.26
C MET A 58 -12.85 -10.04 0.30
N VAL A 59 -11.65 -9.89 -0.27
CA VAL A 59 -10.43 -10.53 0.24
C VAL A 59 -10.15 -10.15 1.70
N LEU A 60 -10.48 -8.92 2.12
CA LEU A 60 -10.38 -8.51 3.53
C LEU A 60 -11.31 -9.31 4.44
N ASP A 61 -12.51 -9.66 3.98
CA ASP A 61 -13.45 -10.46 4.78
C ASP A 61 -12.85 -11.85 5.02
N GLY A 62 -12.23 -12.46 4.00
CA GLY A 62 -11.51 -13.71 4.14
C GLY A 62 -10.32 -13.62 5.10
N LEU A 63 -9.53 -12.54 5.06
CA LEU A 63 -8.44 -12.31 6.02
C LEU A 63 -8.93 -12.20 7.47
N ILE A 64 -10.04 -11.49 7.69
CA ILE A 64 -10.66 -11.36 9.01
C ILE A 64 -11.24 -12.70 9.47
N TRP A 65 -11.90 -13.43 8.58
CA TRP A 65 -12.45 -14.75 8.87
C TRP A 65 -11.35 -15.73 9.28
N ILE A 66 -10.24 -15.79 8.54
CA ILE A 66 -9.06 -16.60 8.89
C ILE A 66 -8.55 -16.25 10.28
N LYS A 67 -8.39 -14.94 10.56
CA LYS A 67 -7.87 -14.48 11.85
C LYS A 67 -8.79 -14.87 13.01
N ASN A 68 -10.10 -14.76 12.82
CA ASN A 68 -11.06 -14.98 13.90
C ASN A 68 -11.32 -16.47 14.16
N ASN A 69 -11.33 -17.29 13.11
CA ASN A 69 -11.81 -18.67 13.19
C ASN A 69 -10.70 -19.74 13.09
N VAL A 70 -9.54 -19.40 12.52
CA VAL A 70 -8.48 -20.39 12.21
C VAL A 70 -7.17 -20.05 12.90
N ASP A 71 -6.65 -18.84 12.69
CA ASP A 71 -5.33 -18.43 13.13
C ASP A 71 -5.31 -16.98 13.64
N PRO A 72 -5.50 -16.76 14.96
CA PRO A 72 -5.49 -15.42 15.54
C PRO A 72 -4.13 -14.73 15.47
N THR A 73 -3.05 -15.43 15.08
CA THR A 73 -1.71 -14.85 14.93
C THR A 73 -1.51 -14.11 13.60
N LEU A 74 -2.37 -14.34 12.60
CA LEU A 74 -2.30 -13.65 11.31
C LEU A 74 -2.45 -12.14 11.50
N THR A 75 -1.47 -11.37 11.03
CA THR A 75 -1.39 -9.92 11.26
C THR A 75 -1.45 -9.13 9.95
N PHE A 76 -2.34 -8.13 9.89
CA PHE A 76 -2.52 -7.21 8.77
C PHE A 76 -3.15 -5.90 9.25
N ARG A 77 -3.02 -4.82 8.45
CA ARG A 77 -3.67 -3.53 8.74
C ARG A 77 -5.03 -3.43 8.05
N ARG A 78 -6.02 -2.87 8.74
CA ARG A 78 -7.36 -2.57 8.22
C ARG A 78 -8.06 -1.51 9.06
N SER A 79 -8.98 -0.74 8.46
CA SER A 79 -9.84 0.20 9.18
C SER A 79 -11.22 0.37 8.52
N CYS A 80 -11.36 1.20 7.48
CA CYS A 80 -12.67 1.65 6.95
C CYS A 80 -13.56 0.58 6.29
N ARG A 81 -12.95 -0.45 5.66
CA ARG A 81 -13.63 -1.49 4.85
C ARG A 81 -14.29 -1.03 3.54
N GLU A 82 -14.15 0.23 3.13
CA GLU A 82 -14.78 0.77 1.92
C GLU A 82 -13.80 1.50 0.98
N GLY A 83 -12.50 1.23 1.12
CA GLY A 83 -11.48 1.70 0.19
C GLY A 83 -10.97 3.13 0.41
N ILE A 84 -11.39 3.83 1.47
CA ILE A 84 -11.04 5.25 1.67
C ILE A 84 -9.80 5.49 2.54
N CYS A 85 -9.49 4.61 3.50
CA CYS A 85 -8.39 4.85 4.47
C CYS A 85 -6.99 4.41 3.99
N GLY A 86 -6.91 3.68 2.87
CA GLY A 86 -5.65 3.13 2.33
C GLY A 86 -4.94 2.04 3.16
N SER A 87 -5.39 1.73 4.38
CA SER A 87 -4.63 0.91 5.33
C SER A 87 -4.43 -0.57 4.93
N CYS A 88 -5.35 -1.15 4.16
CA CYS A 88 -5.32 -2.57 3.78
C CYS A 88 -4.67 -2.82 2.41
N ALA A 89 -3.77 -1.92 2.00
CA ALA A 89 -2.97 -2.07 0.80
C ALA A 89 -2.02 -3.27 0.93
N MET A 90 -2.06 -4.17 -0.04
CA MET A 90 -1.21 -5.35 -0.12
C MET A 90 -1.14 -5.86 -1.56
N ASN A 91 -0.27 -6.84 -1.81
CA ASN A 91 -0.20 -7.50 -3.11
C ASN A 91 -1.12 -8.72 -3.11
N ILE A 92 -2.13 -8.72 -3.97
CA ILE A 92 -3.14 -9.77 -4.11
C ILE A 92 -3.07 -10.31 -5.53
N ASP A 93 -2.72 -11.60 -5.65
CA ASP A 93 -2.49 -12.31 -6.92
C ASP A 93 -1.56 -11.55 -7.89
N GLY A 94 -0.47 -11.00 -7.34
CA GLY A 94 0.55 -10.28 -8.13
C GLY A 94 0.27 -8.79 -8.33
N MET A 95 -0.93 -8.30 -7.98
CA MET A 95 -1.30 -6.90 -8.15
C MET A 95 -1.45 -6.17 -6.81
N ASN A 96 -0.89 -4.95 -6.70
CA ASN A 96 -1.12 -4.12 -5.53
C ASN A 96 -2.54 -3.55 -5.56
N THR A 97 -3.32 -3.81 -4.52
CA THR A 97 -4.69 -3.30 -4.39
C THR A 97 -5.11 -3.23 -2.92
N LEU A 98 -6.33 -2.76 -2.65
CA LEU A 98 -6.91 -2.73 -1.32
C LEU A 98 -7.71 -4.01 -1.10
N ALA A 99 -7.38 -4.76 -0.04
CA ALA A 99 -8.07 -6.02 0.25
C ALA A 99 -9.58 -5.84 0.48
N CYS A 100 -10.03 -4.67 0.95
CA CYS A 100 -11.44 -4.40 1.20
C CYS A 100 -12.29 -4.11 -0.03
N THR A 101 -11.67 -3.89 -1.19
CA THR A 101 -12.38 -3.60 -2.44
C THR A 101 -12.05 -4.57 -3.56
N ARG A 102 -11.27 -5.63 -3.27
CA ARG A 102 -10.97 -6.71 -4.20
C ARG A 102 -11.83 -7.91 -3.84
N GLY A 103 -12.74 -8.30 -4.73
CA GLY A 103 -13.57 -9.48 -4.60
C GLY A 103 -12.75 -10.76 -4.72
N MET A 104 -13.13 -11.80 -3.98
CA MET A 104 -12.52 -13.13 -4.10
C MET A 104 -12.80 -13.80 -5.43
N ASP A 105 -13.94 -13.46 -6.05
CA ASP A 105 -14.45 -13.94 -7.34
C ASP A 105 -13.69 -13.33 -8.52
N GLU A 106 -13.05 -12.18 -8.34
CA GLU A 106 -12.16 -11.55 -9.33
C GLU A 106 -10.81 -12.28 -9.51
N ILE A 107 -10.56 -13.33 -8.73
CA ILE A 107 -9.27 -14.04 -8.70
C ILE A 107 -9.47 -15.47 -9.21
N SER A 108 -8.62 -15.91 -10.13
CA SER A 108 -8.64 -17.30 -10.60
C SER A 108 -7.73 -18.18 -9.76
N GLY A 109 -8.20 -19.36 -9.33
CA GLY A 109 -7.40 -20.25 -8.48
C GLY A 109 -7.16 -19.67 -7.07
N PRO A 110 -6.12 -20.09 -6.34
CA PRO A 110 -5.89 -19.65 -4.96
C PRO A 110 -5.63 -18.15 -4.81
N VAL A 111 -6.20 -17.53 -3.78
CA VAL A 111 -5.96 -16.11 -3.43
C VAL A 111 -4.58 -15.99 -2.78
N LYS A 112 -3.59 -15.56 -3.56
CA LYS A 112 -2.21 -15.35 -3.09
C LYS A 112 -2.07 -13.95 -2.51
N ILE A 113 -1.55 -13.83 -1.29
CA ILE A 113 -1.45 -12.55 -0.59
C ILE A 113 -0.04 -12.36 -0.06
N TYR A 114 0.58 -11.24 -0.42
CA TYR A 114 1.89 -10.80 0.03
C TYR A 114 1.81 -9.36 0.57
N PRO A 115 2.73 -8.94 1.45
CA PRO A 115 2.85 -7.52 1.81
C PRO A 115 3.15 -6.67 0.57
N LEU A 116 3.07 -5.34 0.71
CA LEU A 116 3.45 -4.44 -0.37
C LEU A 116 4.90 -4.73 -0.83
N PRO A 117 5.16 -4.85 -2.14
CA PRO A 117 6.46 -5.28 -2.66
C PRO A 117 7.60 -4.34 -2.26
N HIS A 118 8.77 -4.92 -2.06
CA HIS A 118 10.03 -4.22 -1.80
C HIS A 118 10.01 -3.27 -0.58
N MET A 119 9.15 -3.56 0.40
CA MET A 119 9.14 -2.88 1.69
C MET A 119 9.71 -3.80 2.78
N PRO A 120 10.44 -3.27 3.77
CA PRO A 120 10.73 -4.02 4.99
C PRO A 120 9.42 -4.48 5.63
N VAL A 121 9.37 -5.74 6.04
CA VAL A 121 8.18 -6.32 6.66
C VAL A 121 8.36 -6.27 8.18
N VAL A 122 7.37 -5.72 8.89
CA VAL A 122 7.33 -5.69 10.36
C VAL A 122 6.81 -7.02 10.90
N LYS A 123 5.73 -7.55 10.33
CA LYS A 123 5.15 -8.87 10.62
C LYS A 123 4.11 -9.24 9.58
N ASP A 124 4.10 -10.48 9.10
CA ASP A 124 3.10 -10.99 8.14
C ASP A 124 2.85 -9.99 6.98
N LEU A 125 1.64 -9.44 6.86
CA LEU A 125 1.23 -8.53 5.78
C LEU A 125 1.42 -7.05 6.13
N VAL A 126 2.23 -6.75 7.16
CA VAL A 126 2.44 -5.40 7.69
C VAL A 126 3.79 -4.87 7.24
N PRO A 127 3.87 -4.05 6.17
CA PRO A 127 5.09 -3.38 5.78
C PRO A 127 5.43 -2.21 6.71
N ASP A 128 6.69 -1.83 6.77
CA ASP A 128 7.15 -0.57 7.35
C ASP A 128 7.00 0.56 6.31
N LEU A 129 6.12 1.53 6.59
CA LEU A 129 5.87 2.68 5.72
C LEU A 129 6.55 3.97 6.23
N THR A 130 7.45 3.88 7.20
CA THR A 130 8.11 5.06 7.82
C THR A 130 8.80 5.92 6.77
N ARG A 131 9.52 5.31 5.83
CA ARG A 131 10.18 6.03 4.73
C ARG A 131 9.17 6.71 3.79
N PHE A 132 8.11 6.02 3.44
CA PHE A 132 7.05 6.56 2.58
C PHE A 132 6.44 7.83 3.18
N TYR A 133 6.14 7.81 4.48
CA TYR A 133 5.62 9.00 5.18
C TYR A 133 6.68 10.10 5.37
N ALA A 134 7.95 9.74 5.57
CA ALA A 134 9.03 10.72 5.62
C ALA A 134 9.20 11.46 4.29
N GLN A 135 9.08 10.75 3.15
CA GLN A 135 9.09 11.37 1.83
C GLN A 135 7.88 12.29 1.61
N LEU A 136 6.69 11.88 2.07
CA LEU A 136 5.51 12.76 2.06
C LEU A 136 5.75 14.04 2.86
N ALA A 137 6.34 13.93 4.06
CA ALA A 137 6.65 15.11 4.86
C ALA A 137 7.68 16.03 4.17
N SER A 138 8.64 15.47 3.43
CA SER A 138 9.71 16.25 2.77
C SER A 138 9.27 17.11 1.59
N ILE A 139 8.05 16.93 1.09
CA ILE A 139 7.46 17.80 0.06
C ILE A 139 6.60 18.93 0.67
N GLU A 140 6.55 19.01 1.99
CA GLU A 140 5.81 20.02 2.74
C GLU A 140 4.35 20.15 2.30
N PRO A 141 3.51 19.11 2.51
CA PRO A 141 2.21 18.97 1.88
C PRO A 141 1.11 19.78 2.60
N TRP A 142 1.34 21.08 2.76
CA TRP A 142 0.40 22.06 3.29
C TRP A 142 0.47 23.34 2.46
N LEU A 143 -0.56 24.19 2.56
CA LEU A 143 -0.63 25.46 1.81
C LEU A 143 0.44 26.44 2.30
N GLN A 144 1.22 26.99 1.38
CA GLN A 144 2.26 27.99 1.67
C GLN A 144 1.94 29.31 0.99
N THR A 145 1.94 30.40 1.77
CA THR A 145 1.65 31.75 1.29
C THR A 145 2.60 32.75 1.94
N ALA A 146 3.19 33.63 1.14
CA ALA A 146 3.89 34.82 1.60
C ALA A 146 2.90 35.97 1.90
N SER A 147 1.77 35.99 1.19
CA SER A 147 0.68 36.93 1.43
C SER A 147 0.04 36.72 2.82
N PRO A 148 -0.38 37.80 3.51
CA PRO A 148 -1.12 37.68 4.76
C PRO A 148 -2.40 36.86 4.59
N THR A 149 -2.74 36.06 5.60
CA THR A 149 -4.02 35.33 5.60
C THR A 149 -5.18 36.31 5.49
N PRO A 150 -6.11 36.11 4.52
CA PRO A 150 -7.25 37.00 4.35
C PRO A 150 -8.21 36.98 5.55
N GLU A 151 -9.01 38.03 5.71
CA GLU A 151 -10.07 38.09 6.74
C GLU A 151 -11.19 37.05 6.54
N ARG A 152 -11.30 36.51 5.32
CA ARG A 152 -12.28 35.50 4.91
C ARG A 152 -11.58 34.31 4.23
N GLU A 153 -12.30 33.52 3.45
CA GLU A 153 -11.72 32.42 2.68
C GLU A 153 -10.73 32.88 1.60
N TRP A 154 -9.75 32.03 1.32
CA TRP A 154 -8.94 32.15 0.09
C TRP A 154 -9.84 32.00 -1.12
N LYS A 155 -9.77 32.96 -2.05
CA LYS A 155 -10.53 32.89 -3.30
C LYS A 155 -9.85 31.92 -4.27
N GLN A 156 -10.66 31.07 -4.90
CA GLN A 156 -10.22 30.15 -5.96
C GLN A 156 -11.34 30.07 -6.99
N SER A 157 -11.00 30.16 -8.27
CA SER A 157 -11.98 29.98 -9.35
C SER A 157 -12.40 28.51 -9.46
N HIS A 158 -13.57 28.25 -10.05
CA HIS A 158 -14.00 26.88 -10.30
C HIS A 158 -13.00 26.13 -11.19
N GLU A 159 -12.54 26.78 -12.26
CA GLU A 159 -11.54 26.23 -13.19
C GLU A 159 -10.21 25.89 -12.50
N ASP A 160 -9.75 26.72 -11.56
CA ASP A 160 -8.54 26.40 -10.78
C ASP A 160 -8.76 25.25 -9.80
N ARG A 161 -9.94 25.17 -9.17
CA ARG A 161 -10.28 24.07 -8.26
C ARG A 161 -10.36 22.75 -9.00
N GLU A 162 -10.96 22.72 -10.20
CA GLU A 162 -11.08 21.51 -11.03
C GLU A 162 -9.71 20.91 -11.38
N LYS A 163 -8.65 21.71 -11.49
CA LYS A 163 -7.27 21.21 -11.71
C LYS A 163 -6.79 20.26 -10.60
N LEU A 164 -7.39 20.33 -9.41
CA LEU A 164 -7.04 19.47 -8.28
C LEU A 164 -7.74 18.10 -8.33
N ASP A 165 -8.80 17.94 -9.14
CA ASP A 165 -9.50 16.67 -9.29
C ASP A 165 -8.56 15.60 -9.90
N GLY A 166 -8.61 14.39 -9.35
CA GLY A 166 -7.66 13.30 -9.63
C GLY A 166 -6.36 13.37 -8.84
N LEU A 167 -6.12 14.43 -8.06
CA LEU A 167 -4.92 14.60 -7.23
C LEU A 167 -5.21 14.47 -5.73
N TYR A 168 -6.23 15.17 -5.21
CA TYR A 168 -6.51 15.20 -3.76
C TYR A 168 -7.18 13.92 -3.24
N GLU A 169 -7.74 13.10 -4.13
CA GLU A 169 -8.39 11.82 -3.83
C GLU A 169 -7.38 10.73 -3.42
N CYS A 170 -6.08 11.00 -3.54
CA CYS A 170 -5.03 10.11 -3.10
C CYS A 170 -5.17 9.78 -1.60
N ILE A 171 -5.44 8.51 -1.30
CA ILE A 171 -5.62 8.01 0.07
C ILE A 171 -4.29 7.56 0.73
N LEU A 172 -3.15 7.88 0.12
CA LEU A 172 -1.80 7.54 0.62
C LEU A 172 -1.61 6.05 0.96
N CYS A 173 -2.18 5.14 0.15
CA CYS A 173 -2.10 3.69 0.37
C CYS A 173 -0.77 3.05 -0.05
N ALA A 174 0.12 3.81 -0.67
CA ALA A 174 1.41 3.37 -1.22
C ALA A 174 1.38 2.34 -2.37
N CYS A 175 0.22 1.78 -2.77
CA CYS A 175 0.12 0.76 -3.84
C CYS A 175 0.90 1.11 -5.11
N CYS A 176 0.77 2.35 -5.60
CA CYS A 176 1.44 2.82 -6.82
C CYS A 176 2.97 2.93 -6.67
N SER A 177 3.45 3.32 -5.49
CA SER A 177 4.89 3.47 -5.26
C SER A 177 5.54 2.10 -5.10
N THR A 178 4.90 1.20 -4.38
CA THR A 178 5.37 -0.18 -4.20
C THR A 178 5.08 -1.07 -5.40
N SER A 179 4.47 -0.56 -6.48
CA SER A 179 4.42 -1.24 -7.78
C SER A 179 5.47 -0.73 -8.77
N CYS A 180 6.15 0.38 -8.47
CA CYS A 180 7.12 1.00 -9.36
C CYS A 180 8.50 0.35 -9.18
N PRO A 181 9.07 -0.31 -10.21
CA PRO A 181 10.40 -0.89 -10.11
C PRO A 181 11.49 0.14 -9.81
N SER A 182 11.36 1.37 -10.31
CA SER A 182 12.32 2.43 -9.99
C SER A 182 12.35 2.76 -8.50
N TYR A 183 11.18 2.72 -7.84
CA TYR A 183 11.05 2.89 -6.40
C TYR A 183 11.54 1.66 -5.63
N TRP A 184 11.47 0.45 -6.21
CA TRP A 184 12.13 -0.71 -5.63
C TRP A 184 13.65 -0.49 -5.57
N TRP A 185 14.26 -0.06 -6.67
CA TRP A 185 15.71 0.08 -6.75
C TRP A 185 16.26 1.33 -6.05
N ASN A 186 15.51 2.43 -6.07
CA ASN A 186 15.97 3.75 -5.64
C ASN A 186 15.03 4.43 -4.65
N GLY A 187 14.14 3.69 -3.98
CA GLY A 187 13.13 4.27 -3.08
C GLY A 187 13.72 5.00 -1.86
N ASP A 188 15.04 4.92 -1.66
CA ASP A 188 15.75 5.73 -0.70
C ASP A 188 15.93 7.20 -1.11
N ARG A 189 15.86 7.49 -2.42
CA ARG A 189 16.03 8.84 -2.99
C ARG A 189 14.91 9.26 -3.94
N TYR A 190 14.43 8.35 -4.78
CA TYR A 190 13.29 8.58 -5.65
C TYR A 190 12.01 8.65 -4.81
N LEU A 191 11.24 9.72 -4.99
CA LEU A 191 10.06 9.99 -4.16
C LEU A 191 8.88 9.07 -4.48
N GLY A 192 8.84 8.51 -5.70
CA GLY A 192 7.77 7.62 -6.12
C GLY A 192 6.48 8.35 -6.56
N PRO A 193 5.61 7.65 -7.29
CA PRO A 193 4.42 8.24 -7.89
C PRO A 193 3.43 8.86 -6.89
N ALA A 194 3.28 8.29 -5.69
CA ALA A 194 2.33 8.85 -4.71
C ALA A 194 2.78 10.23 -4.23
N ILE A 195 4.07 10.36 -3.90
CA ILE A 195 4.62 11.59 -3.36
C ILE A 195 4.75 12.64 -4.46
N LEU A 196 5.12 12.25 -5.68
CA LEU A 196 5.17 13.16 -6.82
C LEU A 196 3.77 13.65 -7.23
N LEU A 197 2.73 12.82 -7.14
CA LEU A 197 1.34 13.25 -7.32
C LEU A 197 0.96 14.32 -6.28
N GLN A 198 1.32 14.11 -5.01
CA GLN A 198 1.07 15.09 -3.95
C GLN A 198 1.89 16.36 -4.11
N ALA A 199 3.14 16.27 -4.59
CA ALA A 199 3.94 17.46 -4.90
C ALA A 199 3.27 18.28 -6.02
N TYR A 200 2.83 17.61 -7.08
CA TYR A 200 2.11 18.25 -8.19
C TYR A 200 0.80 18.91 -7.73
N ARG A 201 0.04 18.25 -6.83
CA ARG A 201 -1.17 18.79 -6.20
C ARG A 201 -0.96 20.14 -5.54
N TRP A 202 0.22 20.40 -4.96
CA TRP A 202 0.54 21.70 -4.36
C TRP A 202 1.12 22.68 -5.38
N LEU A 203 1.93 22.21 -6.33
CA LEU A 203 2.50 23.04 -7.41
C LEU A 203 1.43 23.77 -8.24
N ILE A 204 0.26 23.17 -8.43
CA ILE A 204 -0.81 23.72 -9.27
C ILE A 204 -2.01 24.27 -8.49
N ASP A 205 -1.99 24.24 -7.15
CA ASP A 205 -3.05 24.87 -6.36
C ASP A 205 -2.88 26.39 -6.47
N SER A 206 -3.87 27.07 -7.07
CA SER A 206 -3.79 28.52 -7.33
C SER A 206 -3.68 29.40 -6.08
N ARG A 207 -3.82 28.80 -4.89
CA ARG A 207 -3.66 29.47 -3.60
C ARG A 207 -2.25 29.35 -3.03
N ASP A 208 -1.43 28.41 -3.53
CA ASP A 208 -0.08 28.17 -3.05
C ASP A 208 0.90 29.12 -3.76
N GLU A 209 1.75 29.79 -3.00
CA GLU A 209 2.71 30.78 -3.51
C GLU A 209 4.15 30.26 -3.52
N ALA A 210 4.38 29.00 -3.13
CA ALA A 210 5.70 28.38 -2.99
C ALA A 210 6.13 27.54 -4.22
N THR A 211 5.57 27.79 -5.41
CA THR A 211 5.83 26.98 -6.60
C THR A 211 7.33 26.87 -6.92
N GLY A 212 8.08 27.97 -6.81
CA GLY A 212 9.53 27.98 -7.04
C GLY A 212 10.28 27.06 -6.07
N GLU A 213 10.09 27.25 -4.77
CA GLU A 213 10.75 26.45 -3.73
C GLU A 213 10.40 24.96 -3.82
N ARG A 214 9.15 24.64 -4.17
CA ARG A 214 8.71 23.26 -4.39
C ARG A 214 9.39 22.62 -5.61
N LEU A 215 9.58 23.35 -6.70
CA LEU A 215 10.29 22.87 -7.89
C LEU A 215 11.78 22.67 -7.61
N ASP A 216 12.42 23.64 -6.95
CA ASP A 216 13.82 23.55 -6.54
C ASP A 216 14.06 22.32 -5.64
N ASN A 217 13.13 22.03 -4.74
CA ASN A 217 13.18 20.83 -3.88
C ASN A 217 13.07 19.51 -4.67
N LEU A 218 12.51 19.52 -5.89
CA LEU A 218 12.44 18.37 -6.79
C LEU A 218 13.63 18.28 -7.75
N GLU A 219 14.40 19.36 -7.92
CA GLU A 219 15.57 19.45 -8.79
C GLU A 219 16.78 18.68 -8.20
N ASP A 220 16.64 17.35 -8.14
CA ASP A 220 17.70 16.40 -7.78
C ASP A 220 17.68 15.22 -8.78
N PRO A 221 18.84 14.63 -9.15
CA PRO A 221 18.90 13.57 -10.15
C PRO A 221 18.09 12.30 -9.84
N PHE A 222 17.57 12.15 -8.62
CA PHE A 222 16.80 10.99 -8.17
C PHE A 222 15.37 11.31 -7.80
N ARG A 223 15.11 12.42 -7.10
CA ARG A 223 13.80 12.73 -6.51
C ARG A 223 12.64 12.62 -7.51
N LEU A 224 12.83 13.17 -8.71
CA LEU A 224 11.86 13.12 -9.82
C LEU A 224 12.35 12.28 -11.01
N TYR A 225 13.60 12.49 -11.47
CA TYR A 225 14.12 11.99 -12.76
C TYR A 225 14.46 10.48 -12.81
N ARG A 226 13.86 9.70 -11.92
CA ARG A 226 13.89 8.22 -11.94
C ARG A 226 12.54 7.61 -12.31
N CYS A 227 11.54 8.45 -12.56
CA CYS A 227 10.28 8.02 -13.20
C CYS A 227 10.52 7.52 -14.63
#